data_AF-A0A9W7ABY4-F1
#
_entry.id   AF-A0A9W7ABY4-F1
#
_cell.length_a   1.000
_cell.length_b   1.000
_cell.length_c   1.000
_cell.angle_alpha   90.00
_cell.angle_beta   90.00
_cell.angle_gamma   90.00
#
_symmetry.space_group_name_H-M   'P 1'
#
loop_
_entity.id
_entity.type
_entity.pdbx_description
1 polymer ?
#
loop_
_entity_poly.entity_id
_entity_poly.type
_entity_poly.pdbx_seq_one_letter_code
_entity_poly.pdbx_strand_id
1 'polypeptide(L)'
;MGNMMSGGADRLALVALSHVIQCRRAELMGLRAELQNASLAHPGTSKTSVTRKDFDHALSTLNIEDSDCEIFDRLFTLFDKTGAGKVNYMEVVVGLSVLVPGTLNNRLLLAFEIADDEGKGYLDKSSLLFLLKTLNLTCNFLGDPTLSPEVLEELTESLFISTQEAEDLTEAFRYADNGVGAVVEHPIFEAWLRSKDEEETKDAGGGLIVPEEHMVKNTEEDRLGLDK
;
A
#
# COMPACT_ATOMS: atom_id res chain seq x y z
N MET A 1 17.33 -22.84 10.74
CA MET A 1 16.93 -22.52 9.35
C MET A 1 15.44 -22.32 9.34
N GLY A 2 14.99 -21.14 8.91
CA GLY A 2 13.61 -20.85 8.49
C GLY A 2 12.60 -20.59 9.61
N ASN A 3 12.68 -19.47 10.31
CA ASN A 3 11.51 -18.97 11.04
C ASN A 3 10.57 -18.33 9.99
N MET A 4 9.42 -18.96 9.78
CA MET A 4 8.36 -18.46 8.89
C MET A 4 7.80 -17.14 9.44
N MET A 5 8.19 -16.02 8.84
CA MET A 5 7.51 -14.72 8.97
C MET A 5 6.14 -14.69 8.25
N SER A 6 5.48 -15.84 8.09
CA SER A 6 4.30 -16.01 7.20
C SER A 6 2.97 -15.57 7.83
N GLY A 7 2.87 -15.46 9.16
CA GLY A 7 1.58 -15.27 9.81
C GLY A 7 0.84 -13.96 9.49
N GLY A 8 1.55 -12.83 9.49
CA GLY A 8 0.95 -11.50 9.34
C GLY A 8 0.95 -10.96 7.90
N ALA A 9 2.00 -11.24 7.12
CA ALA A 9 2.12 -10.76 5.75
C ALA A 9 1.09 -11.39 4.80
N ASP A 10 0.78 -12.66 4.99
CA ASP A 10 -0.17 -13.40 4.13
C ASP A 10 -1.62 -12.89 4.29
N ARG A 11 -1.91 -12.06 5.30
CA ARG A 11 -3.24 -11.52 5.60
C ARG A 11 -3.49 -10.09 5.10
N LEU A 12 -2.48 -9.44 4.50
CA LEU A 12 -2.65 -8.10 3.95
C LEU A 12 -3.57 -8.15 2.72
N ALA A 13 -4.52 -7.21 2.62
CA ALA A 13 -5.37 -7.03 1.44
C ALA A 13 -4.53 -6.80 0.17
N LEU A 14 -3.38 -6.16 0.34
CA LEU A 14 -2.31 -6.03 -0.65
C LEU A 14 -1.81 -7.39 -1.20
N VAL A 15 -1.70 -8.41 -0.35
CA VAL A 15 -1.32 -9.77 -0.80
C VAL A 15 -2.48 -10.44 -1.54
N ALA A 16 -3.71 -10.24 -1.11
CA ALA A 16 -4.87 -10.74 -1.86
C ALA A 16 -4.95 -10.13 -3.27
N LEU A 17 -4.79 -8.81 -3.40
CA LEU A 17 -4.90 -8.12 -4.69
C LEU A 17 -3.77 -8.46 -5.66
N SER A 18 -2.56 -8.73 -5.17
CA SER A 18 -1.47 -9.15 -6.03
C SER A 18 -1.65 -10.52 -6.70
N HIS A 19 -2.61 -11.33 -6.26
CA HIS A 19 -2.98 -12.56 -6.96
C HIS A 19 -3.96 -12.29 -8.10
N VAL A 20 -4.68 -11.18 -8.04
CA VAL A 20 -5.62 -10.74 -9.07
C VAL A 20 -4.87 -10.03 -10.20
N ILE A 21 -3.92 -9.17 -9.81
CA ILE A 21 -3.16 -8.33 -10.74
C ILE A 21 -2.12 -9.16 -11.48
N GLN A 22 -2.04 -8.98 -12.80
CA GLN A 22 -1.11 -9.73 -13.66
C GLN A 22 0.14 -8.94 -14.03
N CYS A 23 0.15 -7.64 -13.77
CA CYS A 23 1.25 -6.74 -14.08
C CYS A 23 2.58 -7.22 -13.49
N ARG A 24 3.51 -7.49 -14.38
CA ARG A 24 4.84 -8.03 -14.08
C ARG A 24 5.81 -6.89 -13.83
N ARG A 25 6.90 -7.22 -13.15
CA ARG A 25 8.05 -6.33 -12.95
C ARG A 25 8.51 -5.62 -14.23
N ALA A 26 8.60 -6.34 -15.36
CA ALA A 26 9.06 -5.78 -16.62
C ALA A 26 8.10 -4.70 -17.16
N GLU A 27 6.79 -4.93 -17.01
CA GLU A 27 5.74 -3.98 -17.40
C GLU A 27 5.77 -2.74 -16.52
N LEU A 28 5.92 -2.91 -15.20
CA LEU A 28 6.03 -1.77 -14.28
C LEU A 28 7.31 -0.93 -14.52
N MET A 29 8.44 -1.57 -14.81
CA MET A 29 9.67 -0.86 -15.20
C MET A 29 9.53 -0.15 -16.54
N GLY A 30 8.83 -0.77 -17.50
CA GLY A 30 8.46 -0.11 -18.77
C GLY A 30 7.56 1.11 -18.53
N LEU A 31 6.59 0.99 -17.63
CA LEU A 31 5.68 2.08 -17.26
C LEU A 31 6.44 3.26 -16.67
N ARG A 32 7.41 2.98 -15.79
CA ARG A 32 8.31 4.01 -15.27
C ARG A 32 9.02 4.77 -16.40
N ALA A 33 9.62 4.03 -17.34
CA ALA A 33 10.39 4.62 -18.42
C ALA A 33 9.52 5.48 -19.36
N GLU A 34 8.34 5.00 -19.74
CA GLU A 34 7.39 5.76 -20.56
C GLU A 34 6.93 7.04 -19.87
N LEU A 35 6.61 6.98 -18.57
CA LEU A 35 6.19 8.15 -17.80
C LEU A 35 7.32 9.15 -17.58
N GLN A 36 8.56 8.68 -17.37
CA GLN A 36 9.73 9.53 -17.30
C GLN A 36 9.99 10.24 -18.63
N ASN A 37 9.85 9.55 -19.76
CA ASN A 37 9.98 10.16 -21.08
C ASN A 37 8.87 11.21 -21.31
N ALA A 38 7.64 10.90 -20.92
CA ALA A 38 6.53 11.84 -21.02
C ALA A 38 6.74 13.09 -20.16
N SER A 39 7.23 12.94 -18.91
CA SER A 39 7.48 14.08 -18.02
C SER A 39 8.54 15.04 -18.58
N LEU A 40 9.55 14.51 -19.27
CA LEU A 40 10.60 15.30 -19.95
C LEU A 40 10.09 16.01 -21.21
N ALA A 41 9.04 15.48 -21.85
CA ALA A 41 8.46 16.05 -23.07
C ALA A 41 7.59 17.28 -22.83
N HIS A 42 7.14 17.52 -21.58
CA HIS A 42 6.30 18.67 -21.21
C HIS A 42 7.16 19.87 -20.74
N PRO A 43 7.25 20.96 -21.52
CA PRO A 43 8.03 22.13 -21.11
C PRO A 43 7.32 22.90 -19.98
N GLY A 44 8.01 23.10 -18.86
CA GLY A 44 7.53 23.94 -17.74
C GLY A 44 6.78 23.20 -16.62
N THR A 45 6.64 21.88 -16.70
CA THR A 45 6.20 21.04 -15.58
C THR A 45 7.38 20.55 -14.75
N SER A 46 7.13 20.18 -13.48
CA SER A 46 8.13 19.49 -12.65
C SER A 46 8.65 18.26 -13.40
N LYS A 47 9.95 17.95 -13.29
CA LYS A 47 10.61 16.81 -13.97
C LYS A 47 9.93 15.45 -13.69
N THR A 48 9.12 15.37 -12.65
CA THR A 48 8.42 14.16 -12.23
C THR A 48 6.91 14.20 -12.46
N SER A 49 6.37 15.30 -12.99
CA SER A 49 4.93 15.45 -13.17
C SER A 49 4.47 14.88 -14.50
N VAL A 50 3.43 14.05 -14.47
CA VAL A 50 2.77 13.49 -15.64
C VAL A 50 1.27 13.74 -15.58
N THR A 51 0.62 13.84 -16.74
CA THR A 51 -0.82 13.98 -16.86
C THR A 51 -1.51 12.62 -16.96
N ARG A 52 -2.82 12.60 -16.77
CA ARG A 52 -3.66 11.41 -17.03
C ARG A 52 -3.47 10.88 -18.45
N LYS A 53 -3.36 11.77 -19.45
CA LYS A 53 -3.16 11.35 -20.85
C LYS A 53 -1.82 10.63 -21.06
N ASP A 54 -0.77 11.08 -20.38
CA ASP A 54 0.54 10.42 -20.44
C ASP A 54 0.46 9.02 -19.82
N PHE A 55 -0.29 8.90 -18.71
CA PHE A 55 -0.53 7.63 -18.04
C PHE A 55 -1.31 6.64 -18.92
N ASP A 56 -2.45 7.07 -19.47
CA ASP A 56 -3.27 6.24 -20.35
C ASP A 56 -2.49 5.80 -21.61
N HIS A 57 -1.66 6.69 -22.15
CA HIS A 57 -0.79 6.38 -23.28
C HIS A 57 0.25 5.32 -22.91
N ALA A 58 0.92 5.46 -21.77
CA ALA A 58 1.92 4.50 -21.31
C ALA A 58 1.32 3.10 -21.08
N LEU A 59 0.13 3.02 -20.46
CA LEU A 59 -0.58 1.74 -20.28
C LEU A 59 -0.90 1.07 -21.62
N SER A 60 -1.37 1.87 -22.59
CA SER A 60 -1.68 1.38 -23.94
C SER A 60 -0.44 0.90 -24.68
N THR A 61 0.68 1.63 -24.59
CA THR A 61 1.95 1.29 -25.23
C THR A 61 2.52 -0.03 -24.71
N LEU A 62 2.36 -0.30 -23.41
CA LEU A 62 2.85 -1.51 -22.77
C LEU A 62 1.87 -2.68 -22.86
N ASN A 63 0.68 -2.45 -23.42
CA ASN A 63 -0.37 -3.45 -23.57
C ASN A 63 -0.74 -4.12 -22.23
N ILE A 64 -0.83 -3.30 -21.17
CA ILE A 64 -1.29 -3.71 -19.83
C ILE A 64 -2.73 -4.23 -19.94
N GLU A 65 -3.05 -5.30 -19.21
CA GLU A 65 -4.39 -5.88 -19.22
C GLU A 65 -5.44 -4.88 -18.71
N ASP A 66 -6.62 -4.88 -19.33
CA ASP A 66 -7.72 -3.97 -18.96
C ASP A 66 -8.12 -4.10 -17.48
N SER A 67 -8.07 -5.30 -16.92
CA SER A 67 -8.35 -5.57 -15.50
C SER A 67 -7.35 -4.87 -14.56
N ASP A 68 -6.08 -4.79 -14.96
CA ASP A 68 -5.06 -4.10 -14.18
C ASP A 68 -5.20 -2.58 -14.34
N CYS A 69 -5.56 -2.12 -15.55
CA CYS A 69 -5.79 -0.71 -15.84
C CYS A 69 -6.85 -0.09 -14.92
N GLU A 70 -7.93 -0.81 -14.57
CA GLU A 70 -8.95 -0.30 -13.64
C GLU A 70 -8.38 0.00 -12.24
N ILE A 71 -7.49 -0.86 -11.74
CA ILE A 71 -6.86 -0.67 -10.42
C ILE A 71 -5.84 0.48 -10.51
N PHE A 72 -5.11 0.54 -11.62
CA PHE A 72 -4.08 1.54 -11.86
C PHE A 72 -4.69 2.94 -11.99
N ASP A 73 -5.86 3.05 -12.61
CA ASP A 73 -6.63 4.28 -12.71
C ASP A 73 -7.09 4.81 -11.34
N ARG A 74 -7.55 3.91 -10.46
CA ARG A 74 -7.91 4.28 -9.09
C ARG A 74 -6.69 4.76 -8.30
N LEU A 75 -5.54 4.12 -8.48
CA LEU A 75 -4.29 4.57 -7.86
C LEU A 75 -3.80 5.91 -8.42
N PHE A 76 -3.91 6.15 -9.73
CA PHE A 76 -3.61 7.48 -10.29
C PHE A 76 -4.47 8.56 -9.60
N THR A 77 -5.76 8.27 -9.42
CA THR A 77 -6.69 9.17 -8.74
C THR A 77 -6.35 9.38 -7.27
N LEU A 78 -5.86 8.35 -6.57
CA LEU A 78 -5.35 8.46 -5.20
C LEU A 78 -4.17 9.44 -5.10
N PHE A 79 -3.26 9.42 -6.07
CA PHE A 79 -2.08 10.29 -6.07
C PHE A 79 -2.36 11.71 -6.62
N ASP A 80 -3.46 11.92 -7.37
CA ASP A 80 -3.92 13.25 -7.78
C ASP A 80 -4.63 13.98 -6.63
N LYS A 81 -3.88 14.30 -5.58
CA LYS A 81 -4.35 15.01 -4.37
C LYS A 81 -5.01 16.36 -4.68
N THR A 82 -4.69 16.95 -5.83
CA THR A 82 -5.16 18.28 -6.24
C THR A 82 -6.36 18.25 -7.18
N GLY A 83 -6.71 17.09 -7.73
CA GLY A 83 -7.71 16.97 -8.80
C GLY A 83 -7.33 17.70 -10.09
N ALA A 84 -6.03 17.99 -10.28
CA ALA A 84 -5.54 18.75 -11.43
C ALA A 84 -5.32 17.87 -12.67
N GLY A 85 -5.57 16.57 -12.57
CA GLY A 85 -5.27 15.58 -13.60
C GLY A 85 -3.77 15.36 -13.79
N LYS A 86 -2.97 15.67 -12.76
CA LYS A 86 -1.50 15.57 -12.76
C LYS A 86 -1.00 14.94 -11.47
N VAL A 87 -0.01 14.08 -11.59
CA VAL A 87 0.61 13.37 -10.46
C VAL A 87 2.12 13.35 -10.59
N ASN A 88 2.81 13.06 -9.49
CA ASN A 88 4.20 12.65 -9.55
C ASN A 88 4.25 11.18 -10.01
N TYR A 89 4.84 10.90 -11.17
CA TYR A 89 4.88 9.53 -11.70
C TYR A 89 5.62 8.57 -10.76
N MET A 90 6.59 9.06 -9.98
CA MET A 90 7.31 8.22 -9.02
C MET A 90 6.38 7.74 -7.89
N GLU A 91 5.43 8.57 -7.43
CA GLU A 91 4.45 8.14 -6.42
C GLU A 91 3.58 7.01 -6.99
N VAL A 92 3.12 7.16 -8.23
CA VAL A 92 2.28 6.15 -8.89
C VAL A 92 3.02 4.84 -9.08
N VAL A 93 4.21 4.87 -9.66
CA VAL A 93 4.97 3.64 -9.97
C VAL A 93 5.44 2.94 -8.69
N VAL A 94 5.88 3.68 -7.67
CA VAL A 94 6.23 3.11 -6.36
C VAL A 94 4.98 2.51 -5.69
N GLY A 95 3.82 3.18 -5.75
CA GLY A 95 2.57 2.63 -5.24
C GLY A 95 2.13 1.36 -5.98
N LEU A 96 2.33 1.29 -7.30
CA LEU A 96 2.03 0.10 -8.09
C LEU A 96 2.96 -1.09 -7.81
N SER A 97 4.16 -0.83 -7.29
CA SER A 97 5.16 -1.89 -7.04
C SER A 97 4.69 -2.98 -6.07
N VAL A 98 3.81 -2.64 -5.12
CA VAL A 98 3.28 -3.60 -4.14
C VAL A 98 2.16 -4.47 -4.68
N LEU A 99 1.65 -4.14 -5.85
CA LEU A 99 0.60 -4.90 -6.53
C LEU A 99 1.18 -5.96 -7.47
N VAL A 100 2.48 -5.89 -7.78
CA VAL A 100 3.16 -6.88 -8.61
C VAL A 100 3.15 -8.25 -7.91
N PRO A 101 2.82 -9.34 -8.63
CA PRO A 101 2.87 -10.69 -8.09
C PRO A 101 4.24 -11.04 -7.50
N GLY A 102 4.26 -11.55 -6.27
CA GLY A 102 5.49 -11.97 -5.60
C GLY A 102 5.41 -11.90 -4.09
N THR A 103 6.51 -12.24 -3.40
CA THR A 103 6.62 -12.10 -1.94
C THR A 103 6.69 -10.63 -1.53
N LEU A 104 6.36 -10.32 -0.27
CA LEU A 104 6.53 -8.99 0.31
C LEU A 104 7.96 -8.45 0.07
N ASN A 105 8.97 -9.29 0.28
CA ASN A 105 10.38 -8.92 0.07
C ASN A 105 10.67 -8.51 -1.37
N ASN A 106 10.12 -9.23 -2.36
CA ASN A 106 10.33 -8.90 -3.77
C ASN A 106 9.65 -7.57 -4.15
N ARG A 107 8.50 -7.27 -3.56
CA ARG A 107 7.77 -6.02 -3.78
C ARG A 107 8.50 -4.83 -3.15
N LEU A 108 8.98 -4.99 -1.93
CA LEU A 108 9.80 -3.98 -1.26
C LEU A 108 11.09 -3.71 -2.05
N LEU A 109 11.77 -4.77 -2.51
CA LEU A 109 12.95 -4.62 -3.37
C LEU A 109 12.64 -3.84 -4.64
N LEU A 110 11.54 -4.19 -5.32
CA LEU A 110 11.08 -3.48 -6.51
C LEU A 110 10.77 -2.01 -6.22
N ALA A 111 10.12 -1.70 -5.09
CA ALA A 111 9.85 -0.33 -4.67
C ALA A 111 11.16 0.47 -4.50
N PHE A 112 12.18 -0.12 -3.87
CA PHE A 112 13.50 0.51 -3.71
C PHE A 112 14.16 0.79 -5.05
N GLU A 113 14.16 -0.18 -5.97
CA GLU A 113 14.76 -0.01 -7.30
C GLU A 113 14.02 1.00 -8.18
N ILE A 114 12.71 1.16 -7.98
CA ILE A 114 11.93 2.21 -8.65
C ILE A 114 12.29 3.58 -8.08
N ALA A 115 12.43 3.69 -6.75
CA ALA A 115 12.75 4.95 -6.08
C ALA A 115 14.21 5.40 -6.34
N ASP A 116 15.12 4.46 -6.56
CA ASP A 116 16.51 4.75 -6.93
C ASP A 116 16.62 5.06 -8.43
N ASP A 117 16.33 6.32 -8.77
CA ASP A 117 16.31 6.77 -10.17
C ASP A 117 17.62 6.52 -10.92
N GLU A 118 18.75 6.57 -10.19
CA GLU A 118 20.11 6.47 -10.70
C GLU A 118 20.71 5.05 -10.60
N GLY A 119 19.99 4.10 -9.98
CA GLY A 119 20.45 2.71 -9.83
C GLY A 119 21.73 2.59 -8.99
N LYS A 120 21.88 3.45 -7.98
CA LYS A 120 23.03 3.52 -7.07
C LYS A 120 23.11 2.34 -6.10
N GLY A 121 22.00 1.65 -5.86
CA GLY A 121 21.87 0.63 -4.81
C GLY A 121 21.62 1.20 -3.42
N TYR A 122 21.36 2.52 -3.32
CA TYR A 122 21.08 3.20 -2.06
C TYR A 122 20.14 4.40 -2.23
N LEU A 123 19.44 4.76 -1.16
CA LEU A 123 18.55 5.91 -1.08
C LEU A 123 19.04 6.91 -0.03
N ASP A 124 18.88 8.20 -0.29
CA ASP A 124 18.98 9.21 0.76
C ASP A 124 17.75 9.16 1.70
N LYS A 125 17.83 9.85 2.84
CA LYS A 125 16.77 9.87 3.85
C LYS A 125 15.43 10.37 3.29
N SER A 126 15.46 11.39 2.42
CA SER A 126 14.23 11.93 1.81
C SER A 126 13.57 10.95 0.85
N SER A 127 14.36 10.22 0.06
CA SER A 127 13.92 9.22 -0.90
C SER A 127 13.35 7.98 -0.19
N LEU A 128 13.98 7.56 0.91
CA LEU A 128 13.45 6.49 1.77
C LEU A 128 12.12 6.88 2.40
N LEU A 129 12.02 8.10 2.96
CA LEU A 129 10.77 8.60 3.54
C LEU A 129 9.66 8.71 2.49
N PHE A 130 9.99 9.20 1.29
CA PHE A 130 9.09 9.28 0.15
C PHE A 130 8.53 7.91 -0.22
N LEU A 131 9.40 6.90 -0.32
CA LEU A 131 9.01 5.52 -0.59
C LEU A 131 8.05 5.01 0.48
N LEU A 132 8.43 5.10 1.76
CA LEU A 132 7.61 4.57 2.86
C LEU A 132 6.25 5.28 2.96
N LYS A 133 6.19 6.61 2.77
CA LYS A 133 4.93 7.37 2.73
C LYS A 133 4.04 6.92 1.57
N THR A 134 4.62 6.68 0.39
CA THR A 134 3.88 6.23 -0.80
C THR A 134 3.32 4.82 -0.60
N LEU A 135 4.11 3.91 -0.05
CA LEU A 135 3.67 2.55 0.28
C LEU A 135 2.55 2.57 1.33
N ASN A 136 2.71 3.35 2.40
CA ASN A 136 1.70 3.48 3.45
C ASN A 136 0.35 4.01 2.91
N LEU A 137 0.40 5.00 2.01
CA LEU A 137 -0.81 5.52 1.35
C LEU A 137 -1.48 4.47 0.47
N THR A 138 -0.70 3.68 -0.25
CA THR A 138 -1.21 2.59 -1.08
C THR A 138 -1.85 1.51 -0.20
N CYS A 139 -1.18 1.06 0.86
CA CYS A 139 -1.75 0.11 1.83
C CYS A 139 -3.10 0.60 2.39
N ASN A 140 -3.19 1.88 2.77
CA ASN A 140 -4.45 2.48 3.23
C ASN A 140 -5.57 2.33 2.21
N PHE A 141 -5.27 2.65 0.94
CA PHE A 141 -6.23 2.58 -0.15
C PHE A 141 -6.72 1.15 -0.40
N LEU A 142 -5.88 0.15 -0.12
CA LEU A 142 -6.23 -1.27 -0.24
C LEU A 142 -6.97 -1.82 0.99
N GLY A 143 -7.15 -1.03 2.05
CA GLY A 143 -7.79 -1.44 3.30
C GLY A 143 -6.86 -2.17 4.27
N ASP A 144 -5.55 -1.93 4.17
CA ASP A 144 -4.56 -2.37 5.16
C ASP A 144 -4.27 -1.27 6.19
N PRO A 145 -3.77 -1.64 7.40
CA PRO A 145 -3.46 -0.67 8.44
C PRO A 145 -2.42 0.33 7.94
N THR A 146 -2.37 1.49 8.59
CA THR A 146 -1.42 2.54 8.24
C THR A 146 -0.61 2.98 9.44
N LEU A 147 0.63 3.36 9.20
CA LEU A 147 1.46 4.09 10.15
C LEU A 147 1.14 5.58 10.10
N SER A 148 1.19 6.25 11.26
CA SER A 148 1.08 7.72 11.30
C SER A 148 2.32 8.38 10.69
N PRO A 149 2.23 9.65 10.25
CA PRO A 149 3.38 10.38 9.70
C PRO A 149 4.59 10.41 10.63
N GLU A 150 4.37 10.57 11.93
CA GLU A 150 5.42 10.64 12.95
C GLU A 150 6.13 9.30 13.08
N VAL A 151 5.37 8.20 13.10
CA VAL A 151 5.93 6.83 13.17
C VAL A 151 6.68 6.47 11.89
N LEU A 152 6.24 6.95 10.72
CA LEU A 152 6.98 6.77 9.47
C LEU A 152 8.32 7.52 9.47
N GLU A 153 8.35 8.72 10.05
CA GLU A 153 9.58 9.50 10.19
C GLU A 153 10.55 8.81 11.16
N GLU A 154 10.05 8.31 12.29
CA GLU A 154 10.83 7.50 13.24
C GLU A 154 11.38 6.22 12.61
N LEU A 155 10.55 5.47 11.87
CA LEU A 155 10.97 4.28 11.12
C LEU A 155 12.08 4.63 10.13
N THR A 156 11.91 5.71 9.37
CA THR A 156 12.92 6.16 8.39
C THR A 156 14.24 6.49 9.09
N GLU A 157 14.18 7.21 10.21
CA GLU A 157 15.37 7.59 10.98
C GLU A 157 16.10 6.38 11.54
N SER A 158 15.37 5.46 12.16
CA SER A 158 15.94 4.23 12.71
C SER A 158 16.61 3.38 11.63
N LEU A 159 15.92 3.18 10.49
CA LEU A 159 16.48 2.44 9.35
C LEU A 159 17.76 3.09 8.83
N PHE A 160 17.74 4.42 8.68
CA PHE A 160 18.88 5.16 8.17
C PHE A 160 20.10 5.05 9.11
N ILE A 161 19.90 5.17 10.43
CA ILE A 161 20.95 5.00 11.45
C ILE A 161 21.51 3.57 11.41
N SER A 162 20.65 2.56 11.33
CA SER A 162 21.06 1.15 11.34
C SER A 162 21.95 0.75 10.16
N THR A 163 21.88 1.49 9.05
CA THR A 163 22.65 1.21 7.83
C THR A 163 23.94 2.03 7.67
N GLN A 164 24.26 2.93 8.61
CA GLN A 164 25.40 3.85 8.53
C GLN A 164 26.78 3.24 8.87
N GLU A 165 26.93 1.92 8.87
CA GLU A 165 28.17 1.24 9.30
C GLU A 165 29.32 1.23 8.26
N ALA A 166 29.24 2.00 7.17
CA ALA A 166 30.30 2.06 6.15
C ALA A 166 30.98 3.45 6.10
N GLU A 167 32.31 3.48 6.27
CA GLU A 167 33.16 4.69 6.35
C GLU A 167 33.01 5.69 5.17
N ASP A 168 32.39 5.28 4.05
CA ASP A 168 32.35 6.06 2.81
C ASP A 168 30.98 6.68 2.45
N LEU A 169 29.87 6.30 3.10
CA LEU A 169 28.52 6.82 2.77
C LEU A 169 27.66 7.03 4.02
N THR A 170 28.02 8.02 4.83
CA THR A 170 27.32 8.36 6.09
C THR A 170 25.88 8.86 5.90
N GLU A 171 25.45 9.13 4.67
CA GLU A 171 24.12 9.69 4.36
C GLU A 171 23.32 8.82 3.37
N ALA A 172 23.49 7.50 3.41
CA ALA A 172 22.80 6.59 2.50
C ALA A 172 22.21 5.34 3.20
N PHE A 173 20.98 4.99 2.84
CA PHE A 173 20.35 3.72 3.15
C PHE A 173 20.63 2.72 2.02
N ARG A 174 21.48 1.73 2.27
CA ARG A 174 21.88 0.70 1.29
C ARG A 174 20.84 -0.40 1.22
N TYR A 175 19.97 -0.35 0.21
CA TYR A 175 18.97 -1.40 0.03
C TYR A 175 19.52 -2.65 -0.66
N ALA A 176 20.59 -2.53 -1.44
CA ALA A 176 21.28 -3.66 -2.07
C ALA A 176 21.93 -4.61 -1.03
N ASP A 177 22.38 -4.05 0.10
CA ASP A 177 23.10 -4.77 1.16
C ASP A 177 22.14 -5.15 2.31
N ASN A 178 21.10 -5.94 2.02
CA ASN A 178 20.07 -6.40 2.97
C ASN A 178 19.10 -5.32 3.51
N GLY A 179 18.90 -4.19 2.83
CA GLY A 179 17.95 -3.18 3.32
C GLY A 179 16.49 -3.65 3.37
N VAL A 180 16.08 -4.61 2.52
CA VAL A 180 14.77 -5.27 2.67
C VAL A 180 14.65 -6.00 4.00
N GLY A 181 15.70 -6.72 4.41
CA GLY A 181 15.75 -7.37 5.72
C GLY A 181 15.67 -6.36 6.85
N ALA A 182 16.42 -5.25 6.75
CA ALA A 182 16.38 -4.17 7.75
C ALA A 182 14.96 -3.60 7.94
N VAL A 183 14.16 -3.47 6.89
CA VAL A 183 12.75 -3.04 7.00
C VAL A 183 11.89 -4.13 7.63
N VAL A 184 11.96 -5.36 7.13
CA VAL A 184 11.07 -6.45 7.57
C VAL A 184 11.32 -6.86 9.03
N GLU A 185 12.57 -6.80 9.48
CA GLU A 185 12.98 -7.10 10.85
C GLU A 185 12.82 -5.89 11.80
N HIS A 186 12.42 -4.72 11.27
CA HIS A 186 12.27 -3.52 12.07
C HIS A 186 11.07 -3.63 13.03
N PRO A 187 11.22 -3.34 14.34
CA PRO A 187 10.13 -3.49 15.32
C PRO A 187 8.84 -2.74 14.97
N ILE A 188 8.96 -1.52 14.42
CA ILE A 188 7.80 -0.73 13.95
C ILE A 188 7.07 -1.45 12.81
N PHE A 189 7.81 -2.05 11.86
CA PHE A 189 7.23 -2.77 10.73
C PHE A 189 6.58 -4.08 11.18
N GLU A 190 7.22 -4.83 12.08
CA GLU A 190 6.63 -6.03 12.68
C GLU A 190 5.35 -5.74 13.47
N ALA A 191 5.34 -4.64 14.24
CA ALA A 191 4.15 -4.21 14.98
C ALA A 191 3.01 -3.82 14.02
N TRP A 192 3.32 -3.12 12.94
CA TRP A 192 2.35 -2.80 11.88
C TRP A 192 1.75 -4.06 11.27
N LEU A 193 2.59 -5.06 10.94
CA LEU A 193 2.14 -6.31 10.35
C LEU A 193 1.19 -7.09 11.27
N ARG A 194 1.36 -6.96 12.59
CA ARG A 194 0.51 -7.61 13.60
C ARG A 194 -0.79 -6.85 13.89
N SER A 195 -0.86 -5.56 13.55
CA SER A 195 -1.99 -4.71 13.94
C SER A 195 -3.35 -5.15 13.39
N LYS A 196 -3.40 -5.94 12.30
CA LYS A 196 -4.65 -6.56 11.80
C LYS A 196 -5.22 -7.66 12.72
N ASP A 197 -4.42 -8.27 13.59
CA ASP A 197 -4.88 -9.37 14.46
C ASP A 197 -5.83 -8.88 15.58
N GLU A 198 -5.79 -7.59 15.94
CA GLU A 198 -6.54 -7.00 17.06
C GLU A 198 -7.86 -6.31 16.66
N GLU A 199 -8.05 -5.94 15.40
CA GLU A 199 -9.31 -5.36 14.91
C GLU A 199 -10.37 -6.45 14.63
N GLU A 200 -10.00 -7.57 14.01
CA GLU A 200 -10.94 -8.68 13.75
C GLU A 200 -11.47 -9.33 15.04
N THR A 201 -10.66 -9.35 16.11
CA THR A 201 -11.07 -9.91 17.42
C THR A 201 -12.02 -8.98 18.19
N LYS A 202 -12.06 -7.68 17.89
CA LYS A 202 -13.02 -6.74 18.49
C LYS A 202 -14.40 -6.82 17.82
N ASP A 203 -14.45 -7.07 16.50
CA ASP A 203 -15.71 -7.23 15.78
C ASP A 203 -16.37 -8.60 15.97
N ALA A 204 -15.61 -9.64 16.35
CA ALA A 204 -16.18 -10.94 16.73
C ALA A 204 -16.81 -10.96 18.15
N GLY A 205 -16.62 -9.91 18.96
CA GLY A 205 -17.09 -9.83 20.35
C GLY A 205 -18.36 -8.99 20.57
N GLY A 206 -18.88 -8.34 19.54
CA GLY A 206 -19.96 -7.35 19.65
C GLY A 206 -21.26 -7.75 18.96
N GLY A 207 -21.96 -8.78 19.45
CA GLY A 207 -23.32 -9.03 18.95
C GLY A 207 -23.99 -10.33 19.37
N LEU A 208 -24.55 -10.36 20.59
CA LEU A 208 -25.95 -10.81 20.80
C LEU A 208 -26.42 -10.43 22.21
N ILE A 209 -26.81 -9.17 22.41
CA ILE A 209 -27.81 -8.87 23.46
C ILE A 209 -29.16 -9.15 22.80
N VAL A 210 -29.69 -10.35 23.01
CA VAL A 210 -31.10 -10.65 22.74
C VAL A 210 -31.96 -9.71 23.59
N PRO A 211 -32.85 -8.89 23.00
CA PRO A 211 -33.83 -8.16 23.79
C PRO A 211 -34.81 -9.16 24.41
N GLU A 212 -34.97 -9.13 25.74
CA GLU A 212 -36.07 -9.80 26.43
C GLU A 212 -37.40 -9.24 25.89
N GLU A 213 -38.12 -10.03 25.10
CA GLU A 213 -39.52 -9.75 24.78
C GLU A 213 -40.35 -9.82 26.05
N HIS A 214 -40.90 -8.67 26.45
CA HIS A 214 -41.93 -8.56 27.47
C HIS A 214 -43.14 -9.40 27.07
N MET A 215 -43.40 -10.44 27.85
CA MET A 215 -44.58 -11.28 27.77
C MET A 215 -45.83 -10.45 28.12
N VAL A 216 -46.52 -9.94 27.10
CA VAL A 216 -47.84 -9.31 27.23
C VAL A 216 -48.84 -10.39 27.62
N LYS A 217 -49.31 -10.34 28.86
CA LYS A 217 -50.44 -11.13 29.34
C LYS A 217 -51.71 -10.61 28.65
N ASN A 218 -52.25 -11.39 27.71
CA ASN A 218 -53.62 -11.17 27.24
C ASN A 218 -54.58 -11.62 28.34
N THR A 219 -55.24 -10.63 28.93
CA THR A 219 -56.45 -10.80 29.73
C THR A 219 -57.63 -10.74 28.76
N GLU A 220 -58.16 -11.89 28.36
CA GLU A 220 -59.50 -11.96 27.76
C GLU A 220 -60.50 -12.26 28.88
N GLU A 221 -61.14 -11.22 29.40
CA GLU A 221 -62.44 -11.32 30.04
C GLU A 221 -63.47 -10.59 29.18
N ASP A 222 -64.37 -11.39 28.63
CA ASP A 222 -65.82 -11.23 28.80
C ASP A 222 -66.52 -10.15 27.98
N ARG A 223 -67.23 -10.58 26.92
CA ARG A 223 -68.59 -10.10 26.58
C ARG A 223 -69.45 -11.18 25.90
N LEU A 224 -70.34 -11.77 26.71
CA LEU A 224 -71.80 -11.84 26.50
C LEU A 224 -72.37 -12.54 25.24
N GLY A 225 -73.04 -13.68 25.48
CA GLY A 225 -74.50 -13.73 25.40
C GLY A 225 -75.17 -14.47 24.23
N LEU A 226 -75.92 -15.52 24.60
CA LEU A 226 -77.22 -15.97 24.06
C LEU A 226 -77.28 -16.54 22.62
N ASP A 227 -77.54 -17.85 22.48
CA ASP A 227 -78.89 -18.35 22.15
C ASP A 227 -78.95 -19.90 22.08
N LYS A 228 -80.01 -20.44 22.72
CA LYS A 228 -80.64 -21.78 22.61
C LYS A 228 -80.02 -23.00 23.30
#